data_AF-A0A7G7BIX9-F1
#
_entry.id   AF-A0A7G7BIX9-F1
#
_cell.length_a   1.000
_cell.length_b   1.000
_cell.length_c   1.000
_cell.angle_alpha   90.00
_cell.angle_beta   90.00
_cell.angle_gamma   90.00
#
_symmetry.space_group_name_H-M   'P 1'
#
loop_
_entity.id
_entity.type
_entity.pdbx_description
1 polymer ?
#
loop_
_entity_poly.entity_id
_entity_poly.type
_entity_poly.pdbx_seq_one_letter_code
_entity_poly.pdbx_strand_id
1 'polypeptide(L)' 'MSVEYGVFEDGECFYDRLHGEAGRRIGEGIAQEMREDPEGEGHTYEVTVICPSHPNKPRHSCPECTA' A
#
# COMPACT_ATOMS: atom_id res chain seq x y z
N MET A 1 8.09 17.41 1.99
CA MET A 1 6.93 16.51 2.12
C MET A 1 7.46 15.11 2.31
N SER A 2 6.97 14.36 3.29
CA SER A 2 7.36 12.97 3.52
C SER A 2 6.70 12.06 2.49
N VAL A 3 7.38 10.99 2.05
CA VAL A 3 6.79 9.96 1.17
C VAL A 3 5.63 9.27 1.89
N GLU A 4 4.53 9.04 1.20
CA GLU A 4 3.37 8.31 1.71
C GLU A 4 3.32 6.90 1.13
N TYR A 5 3.20 5.92 2.01
CA TYR A 5 3.04 4.52 1.69
C TYR A 5 1.60 4.07 2.01
N GLY A 6 1.17 3.01 1.36
CA GLY A 6 -0.11 2.34 1.61
C GLY A 6 0.05 0.83 1.47
N VAL A 7 -0.91 0.10 2.04
CA VAL A 7 -1.09 -1.34 1.89
C VAL A 7 -2.21 -1.55 0.87
N PHE A 8 -1.94 -2.36 -0.13
CA PHE A 8 -2.86 -2.66 -1.22
C PHE A 8 -3.17 -4.15 -1.24
N GLU A 9 -4.45 -4.48 -1.27
CA GLU A 9 -5.00 -5.83 -1.42
C GLU A 9 -5.45 -5.98 -2.87
N ASP A 10 -4.79 -6.84 -3.64
CA ASP A 10 -5.07 -7.07 -5.07
C ASP A 10 -5.11 -5.79 -5.93
N GLY A 11 -4.31 -4.80 -5.53
CA GLY A 11 -4.22 -3.50 -6.19
C GLY A 11 -5.26 -2.46 -5.73
N GLU A 12 -6.18 -2.83 -4.84
CA GLU A 12 -7.09 -1.90 -4.16
C GLU A 12 -6.51 -1.42 -2.83
N CYS A 13 -6.77 -0.18 -2.47
CA CYS A 13 -6.22 0.41 -1.25
C CYS A 13 -6.91 -0.15 -0.01
N PHE A 14 -6.17 -0.91 0.78
CA PHE A 14 -6.62 -1.45 2.06
C PHE A 14 -6.30 -0.49 3.23
N TYR A 15 -5.11 0.13 3.21
CA TYR A 15 -4.68 1.07 4.24
C TYR A 15 -3.81 2.18 3.64
N ASP A 16 -4.13 3.45 3.89
CA ASP A 16 -3.43 4.61 3.31
C ASP A 16 -2.66 5.47 4.35
N ARG A 17 -1.94 6.49 3.85
CA ARG A 17 -1.30 7.58 4.63
C ARG A 17 -0.26 7.13 5.66
N LEU A 18 0.55 6.13 5.31
CA LEU A 18 1.70 5.73 6.13
C LEU A 18 2.91 6.58 5.79
N HIS A 19 3.30 7.50 6.67
CA HIS A 19 4.34 8.49 6.37
C HIS A 19 5.78 8.00 6.61
N GLY A 20 6.62 8.12 5.59
CA GLY A 20 8.06 7.86 5.64
C GLY A 20 8.42 6.40 5.93
N GLU A 21 9.69 6.14 6.26
CA GLU A 21 10.18 4.78 6.53
C GLU A 21 9.57 4.13 7.78
N ALA A 22 9.07 4.94 8.73
CA ALA A 22 8.30 4.43 9.85
C ALA A 22 6.94 3.91 9.38
N GLY A 23 6.26 4.67 8.53
CA GLY A 23 5.01 4.25 7.88
C GLY A 23 5.18 2.98 7.04
N ARG A 24 6.24 2.90 6.22
CA ARG A 24 6.52 1.69 5.42
C ARG A 24 6.60 0.43 6.29
N ARG A 25 7.33 0.48 7.41
CA ARG A 25 7.45 -0.65 8.35
C ARG A 25 6.13 -1.03 9.01
N ILE A 26 5.27 -0.05 9.32
CA ILE A 26 3.92 -0.32 9.83
C ILE A 26 3.10 -1.05 8.75
N GLY A 27 3.14 -0.56 7.51
CA GLY A 27 2.46 -1.20 6.39
C GLY A 27 2.95 -2.63 6.13
N GLU A 28 4.25 -2.87 6.25
CA GLU A 28 4.83 -4.22 6.13
C GLU A 28 4.32 -5.17 7.22
N GLY A 29 4.15 -4.67 8.45
CA GLY A 29 3.52 -5.42 9.54
C GLY A 29 2.06 -5.77 9.22
N ILE A 30 1.26 -4.77 8.81
CA ILE A 30 -0.15 -4.98 8.43
C ILE A 30 -0.26 -6.00 7.29
N ALA A 31 0.53 -5.83 6.23
CA ALA A 31 0.53 -6.74 5.08
C ALA A 31 0.95 -8.16 5.47
N GLN A 32 1.87 -8.31 6.43
CA GLN A 32 2.23 -9.62 6.96
C GLN A 32 1.07 -10.22 7.76
N GLU A 33 0.47 -9.47 8.68
CA GLU A 33 -0.67 -9.93 9.49
C GLU A 33 -1.83 -10.38 8.60
N MET A 34 -2.16 -9.63 7.55
CA MET A 34 -3.21 -10.00 6.61
C MET A 34 -2.90 -11.28 5.82
N ARG A 35 -1.64 -11.52 5.46
CA ARG A 35 -1.23 -12.77 4.79
C ARG A 35 -1.29 -14.00 5.70
N GLU A 36 -1.18 -13.80 7.02
CA GLU A 36 -1.30 -14.86 8.02
C GLU A 36 -2.75 -15.09 8.45
N ASP A 37 -3.65 -14.15 8.15
CA ASP A 37 -5.08 -14.24 8.45
C ASP A 37 -5.80 -15.16 7.44
N PRO A 38 -6.68 -16.10 7.89
CA PRO A 38 -7.48 -16.93 6.99
C PRO A 38 -8.37 -16.13 6.03
N GLU A 39 -8.82 -14.92 6.41
CA GLU A 39 -9.59 -14.04 5.53
C GLU A 39 -8.74 -13.42 4.42
N GLY A 40 -7.42 -13.29 4.63
CA GLY A 40 -6.47 -12.84 3.61
C GLY A 40 -5.90 -13.96 2.75
N GLU A 41 -6.28 -15.22 3.01
CA GLU A 41 -5.85 -16.36 2.20
C GLU A 41 -6.41 -16.23 0.76
N GLY A 42 -5.51 -16.12 -0.22
CA GLY A 42 -5.86 -15.95 -1.63
C GLY A 42 -5.75 -14.51 -2.15
N HIS A 43 -5.50 -13.54 -1.28
CA HIS A 43 -5.28 -12.14 -1.64
C HIS A 43 -3.79 -11.78 -1.66
N THR A 44 -3.41 -10.85 -2.54
CA THR A 44 -2.05 -10.31 -2.61
C THR A 44 -1.96 -8.98 -1.87
N TYR A 45 -1.17 -8.94 -0.79
CA TYR A 45 -0.92 -7.70 -0.05
C TYR A 45 0.43 -7.10 -0.46
N GLU A 46 0.44 -5.85 -0.93
CA GLU A 46 1.64 -5.11 -1.30
C GLU A 46 1.74 -3.80 -0.51
N VAL A 47 2.94 -3.46 -0.06
CA VAL A 47 3.24 -2.15 0.54
C VAL A 47 4.01 -1.32 -0.46
N THR A 48 3.46 -0.18 -0.86
CA THR A 48 4.11 0.69 -1.85
C THR A 48 3.70 2.14 -1.70
N VAL A 49 4.36 3.01 -2.47
CA VAL A 49 4.11 4.45 -2.44
C VAL A 49 2.73 4.75 -3.01
N ILE A 50 1.97 5.58 -2.32
CA ILE A 50 0.65 6.05 -2.78
C ILE A 50 0.82 7.09 -3.88
N CYS A 51 -0.06 7.05 -4.89
CA CYS A 51 -0.11 8.11 -5.88
C CYS A 51 -0.57 9.43 -5.23
N PRO A 52 0.21 10.53 -5.31
CA PRO A 52 -0.14 11.80 -4.67
C PRO A 52 -1.42 12.45 -5.24
N SER A 53 -1.79 12.10 -6.48
CA SER A 53 -3.03 12.54 -7.11
C SER A 53 -4.20 11.58 -6.90
N HIS A 54 -3.91 10.30 -6.59
CA HIS A 54 -4.90 9.24 -6.45
C HIS A 54 -4.60 8.42 -5.18
N PRO A 55 -5.09 8.83 -4.01
CA PRO A 55 -4.74 8.20 -2.74
C PRO A 55 -5.13 6.71 -2.66
N ASN A 56 -6.06 6.28 -3.50
CA ASN A 56 -6.53 4.89 -3.54
C ASN A 56 -5.74 4.01 -4.53
N LYS A 57 -4.67 4.51 -5.15
CA LYS A 57 -3.90 3.75 -6.15
C LYS A 57 -2.41 3.69 -5.80
N PRO A 58 -1.76 2.55 -6.08
CA PRO A 58 -0.31 2.48 -6.08
C PRO A 58 0.27 3.50 -7.06
N ARG A 59 1.35 4.17 -6.67
CA ARG A 59 2.01 5.17 -7.54
C ARG A 59 2.53 4.54 -8.82
N HIS A 60 3.02 3.30 -8.76
CA HIS A 60 3.58 2.58 -9.91
C HIS A 60 2.51 2.10 -10.91
N SER A 61 1.24 2.03 -10.51
CA SER A 61 0.13 1.67 -11.40
C SER A 61 -0.67 2.89 -11.88
N CYS A 62 -0.33 4.10 -11.43
CA CYS A 62 -0.94 5.33 -11.89
C CYS A 62 -0.30 5.78 -13.22
N PRO A 63 -1.05 5.84 -14.34
CA PRO A 63 -0.51 6.25 -15.65
C PRO A 63 0.13 7.64 -15.65
N GLU A 64 -0.41 8.57 -14.86
CA GLU A 64 0.13 9.94 -14.74
C GLU A 64 1.44 10.00 -13.94
N CYS A 65 1.72 8.98 -13.12
CA CYS A 65 2.97 8.89 -12.37
C CYS A 65 4.05 8.09 -13.10
N THR A 66 3.68 7.28 -14.10
CA THR A 66 4.59 6.40 -14.84
C THR A 66 4.80 6.77 -16.30
N ALA A 67 3.99 7.67 -16.86
CA ALA A 67 4.22 8.31 -18.16
C ALA A 67 5.39 9.30 -18.11
#